data_AF-A0A7J6DB23-F1
#
_entry.id   AF-A0A7J6DB23-F1
#
_cell.length_a   1.000
_cell.length_b   1.000
_cell.length_c   1.000
_cell.angle_alpha   90.00
_cell.angle_beta   90.00
_cell.angle_gamma   90.00
#
_symmetry.space_group_name_H-M   'P 1'
#
loop_
_entity.id
_entity.type
_entity.pdbx_description
1 polymer ?
#
loop_
_entity_poly.entity_id
_entity_poly.type
_entity_poly.pdbx_seq_one_letter_code
_entity_poly.pdbx_strand_id
1 'polypeptide(L)'
;MNYSFLFKLFLTGLCLTVLGIYSIQSGFLDVTDVTRRLLPSGTRRLQFSKQRLSDHNIGPFPSKNRSSCSCEGYTLNAQHVPADELEDLQRRRSEEYRQYQLRMGTKMESLILAQPNSPLQYPIQGFVVAPLAKTVIPGLALHAQKRRLYKVSLSVNKGVLSVEDPLDGDQVEGQGRSNLTISSSNLTQLNDLLSRVTYTSTIYHIKTKDLVNFSFEEYEAIFSIVIKRPSVPVLYDPGTDINSQVTITTKTFLRYDELNILINSIRQFYPEIKIIIADDSLEPQNVTGYNLEQYIMPPAQGWFAGRNLAVSQVTTKYFLWVDDDYMFNNNTRIESFVEIMEKAPELDVVGGAVERNQFFFRLQYDEGDEEEGGCLRRLHRKKMQSVPGLNSCIFVDGVVNYFLARTDAVRRVGFDPFLKRVAHTEFFLDGLGDLLIASCKGLSVSHQKKRKQSNYRRFRFPGQKDGRNKLAHHYFKNYLKCIRY
;
A
#
# COMPACT_ATOMS: atom_id res chain seq x y z
N MET A 1 -8.12 10.45 -67.60
CA MET A 1 -7.30 9.79 -66.56
C MET A 1 -8.02 8.53 -66.10
N ASN A 2 -7.34 7.39 -66.18
CA ASN A 2 -7.96 6.07 -66.21
C ASN A 2 -8.22 5.53 -64.79
N TYR A 3 -9.47 5.56 -64.32
CA TYR A 3 -9.89 5.08 -62.99
C TYR A 3 -9.56 3.61 -62.71
N SER A 4 -9.30 2.81 -63.75
CA SER A 4 -8.89 1.40 -63.62
C SER A 4 -7.48 1.20 -63.03
N PHE A 5 -6.58 2.18 -63.11
CA PHE A 5 -5.20 2.02 -62.64
C PHE A 5 -5.08 2.23 -61.12
N LEU A 6 -5.78 3.25 -60.60
CA LEU A 6 -5.81 3.56 -59.17
C LEU A 6 -6.53 2.46 -58.36
N PHE A 7 -7.61 1.88 -58.90
CA PHE A 7 -8.31 0.77 -58.25
C PHE A 7 -7.47 -0.51 -58.17
N LYS A 8 -6.67 -0.80 -59.23
CA LYS A 8 -5.72 -1.93 -59.22
C LYS A 8 -4.59 -1.73 -58.21
N LEU A 9 -4.04 -0.51 -58.09
CA LEU A 9 -3.04 -0.20 -57.06
C LEU A 9 -3.58 -0.37 -55.64
N PHE A 10 -4.82 0.05 -55.41
CA PHE A 10 -5.46 -0.04 -54.10
C PHE A 10 -5.75 -1.49 -53.70
N LEU A 11 -6.24 -2.33 -54.63
CA LEU A 11 -6.42 -3.77 -54.35
C LEU A 11 -5.10 -4.51 -54.14
N THR A 12 -4.03 -4.18 -54.89
CA THR A 12 -2.73 -4.80 -54.67
C THR A 12 -2.11 -4.41 -53.32
N GLY A 13 -2.32 -3.17 -52.87
CA GLY A 13 -1.88 -2.71 -51.56
C GLY A 13 -2.63 -3.38 -50.41
N LEU A 14 -3.94 -3.63 -50.56
CA LEU A 14 -4.74 -4.32 -49.55
C LEU A 14 -4.43 -5.82 -49.47
N CYS A 15 -4.09 -6.48 -50.58
CA CYS A 15 -3.67 -7.87 -50.57
C CYS A 15 -2.32 -8.09 -49.87
N LEU A 16 -1.35 -7.18 -50.08
CA LEU A 16 -0.02 -7.26 -49.47
C LEU A 16 -0.04 -7.02 -47.95
N THR A 17 -0.92 -6.14 -47.46
CA THR A 17 -1.06 -5.88 -46.02
C THR A 17 -1.75 -7.02 -45.30
N VAL A 18 -2.77 -7.64 -45.91
CA VAL A 18 -3.46 -8.80 -45.32
C VAL A 18 -2.55 -10.05 -45.29
N LEU A 19 -1.75 -10.29 -46.34
CA LEU A 19 -0.74 -11.36 -46.36
C LEU A 19 0.38 -11.14 -45.35
N GLY A 20 0.83 -9.89 -45.16
CA GLY A 20 1.85 -9.55 -44.16
C GLY A 20 1.37 -9.78 -42.72
N ILE A 21 0.13 -9.39 -42.41
CA ILE A 21 -0.46 -9.58 -41.08
C ILE A 21 -0.73 -11.07 -40.80
N TYR A 22 -1.20 -11.82 -41.80
CA TYR A 22 -1.43 -13.26 -41.66
C TYR A 22 -0.11 -14.05 -41.46
N SER A 23 0.99 -13.62 -42.09
CA SER A 23 2.31 -14.26 -41.94
C SER A 23 2.96 -14.00 -40.57
N ILE A 24 2.68 -12.85 -39.95
CA ILE A 24 3.13 -12.52 -38.58
C ILE A 24 2.29 -13.27 -37.53
N GLN A 25 0.98 -13.42 -37.74
CA GLN A 25 0.11 -14.18 -36.82
C GLN A 25 0.27 -15.70 -36.91
N SER A 26 0.74 -16.23 -38.05
CA SER A 26 0.98 -17.67 -38.25
C SER A 26 2.42 -18.13 -37.93
N GLY A 27 3.29 -17.22 -37.50
CA GLY A 27 4.66 -17.56 -37.05
C GLY A 27 5.67 -17.86 -38.16
N PHE A 28 5.38 -17.46 -39.41
CA PHE A 28 6.27 -17.69 -40.55
C PHE A 28 7.38 -16.63 -40.72
N LEU A 29 7.34 -15.52 -39.99
CA LEU A 29 8.34 -14.44 -40.02
C LEU A 29 8.81 -14.08 -38.60
N ASP A 30 10.08 -14.33 -38.31
CA ASP A 30 10.74 -13.92 -37.06
C ASP A 30 11.36 -12.51 -37.23
N VAL A 31 10.86 -11.55 -36.45
CA VAL A 31 11.19 -10.12 -36.54
C VAL A 31 12.63 -9.81 -36.09
N THR A 32 13.34 -10.80 -35.50
CA THR A 32 14.73 -10.65 -35.07
C THR A 32 15.77 -10.73 -36.20
N ASP A 33 15.44 -11.32 -37.36
CA ASP A 33 16.39 -11.44 -38.49
C ASP A 33 16.44 -10.19 -39.39
N VAL A 34 15.38 -9.37 -39.41
CA VAL A 34 15.32 -8.14 -40.23
C VAL A 34 16.16 -7.01 -39.62
N THR A 35 16.26 -6.94 -38.29
CA THR A 35 17.05 -5.92 -37.59
C THR A 35 18.57 -6.12 -37.78
N ARG A 36 19.01 -7.34 -38.14
CA ARG A 36 20.43 -7.64 -38.41
C ARG A 36 20.93 -7.18 -39.78
N ARG A 37 20.04 -6.90 -40.74
CA ARG A 37 20.43 -6.58 -42.13
C ARG A 37 20.51 -5.08 -42.45
N LEU A 38 20.26 -4.19 -41.48
CA LEU A 38 20.19 -2.74 -41.69
C LEU A 38 21.33 -1.92 -41.06
N LEU A 39 22.40 -2.56 -40.54
CA LEU A 39 23.57 -1.85 -40.01
C LEU A 39 24.78 -1.95 -40.95
N PRO A 40 25.43 -0.83 -41.32
CA PRO A 40 26.62 -0.84 -42.17
C PRO A 40 27.80 -1.56 -41.52
N SER A 41 28.55 -2.30 -42.32
CA SER A 41 29.78 -3.00 -41.95
C SER A 41 30.92 -2.01 -41.66
N GLY A 42 31.19 -1.74 -40.39
CA GLY A 42 32.37 -0.96 -40.00
C GLY A 42 32.31 -0.38 -38.59
N THR A 43 32.35 -1.22 -37.55
CA THR A 43 32.77 -0.75 -36.20
C THR A 43 33.37 -1.91 -35.42
N ARG A 44 34.62 -1.72 -35.00
CA ARG A 44 35.42 -2.68 -34.24
C ARG A 44 34.67 -3.12 -32.96
N ARG A 45 34.70 -4.42 -32.68
CA ARG A 45 34.42 -4.97 -31.33
C ARG A 45 35.32 -4.27 -30.31
N LEU A 46 34.77 -3.34 -29.54
CA LEU A 46 35.33 -2.99 -28.24
C LEU A 46 34.96 -4.13 -27.28
N GLN A 47 35.92 -5.01 -27.03
CA GLN A 47 35.93 -5.87 -25.85
C GLN A 47 35.86 -4.95 -24.63
N PHE A 48 34.73 -4.93 -23.93
CA PHE A 48 34.70 -4.40 -22.57
C PHE A 48 35.57 -5.31 -21.70
N SER A 49 36.80 -4.85 -21.44
CA SER A 49 37.63 -5.44 -20.40
C SER A 49 36.87 -5.31 -19.07
N LYS A 50 36.80 -6.39 -18.30
CA LYS A 50 36.47 -6.34 -16.88
C LYS A 50 37.60 -5.58 -16.16
N GLN A 51 37.57 -4.25 -16.22
CA GLN A 51 38.28 -3.46 -15.24
C GLN A 51 37.49 -3.55 -13.94
N ARG A 52 38.14 -4.09 -12.91
CA ARG A 52 37.73 -3.94 -11.52
C ARG A 52 37.45 -2.47 -11.29
N LEU A 53 36.20 -2.13 -11.00
CA LEU A 53 35.85 -0.89 -10.33
C LEU A 53 36.63 -0.89 -9.01
N SER A 54 37.68 -0.07 -8.97
CA SER A 54 38.34 0.29 -7.73
C SER A 54 37.30 0.94 -6.83
N ASP A 55 37.17 0.43 -5.61
CA ASP A 55 36.45 1.08 -4.52
C ASP A 55 36.97 2.52 -4.38
N HIS A 56 36.27 3.47 -5.01
CA HIS A 56 36.36 4.86 -4.62
C HIS A 56 35.39 5.02 -3.46
N ASN A 57 35.96 5.31 -2.29
CA ASN A 57 35.24 5.66 -1.07
C ASN A 57 34.31 6.85 -1.35
N ILE A 58 33.07 6.54 -1.72
CA ILE A 58 31.95 7.46 -1.66
C ILE A 58 31.63 7.61 -0.17
N GLY A 59 31.55 8.85 0.30
CA GLY A 59 31.28 9.21 1.70
C GLY A 59 30.06 8.48 2.29
N PRO A 60 29.89 8.55 3.63
CA PRO A 60 29.08 7.58 4.37
C PRO A 60 27.66 7.54 3.82
N PHE A 61 27.28 6.40 3.25
CA PHE A 61 25.90 6.11 2.88
C PHE A 61 25.05 6.16 4.15
N PRO A 62 24.19 7.18 4.37
CA PRO A 62 23.28 7.17 5.49
C PRO A 62 21.99 6.51 5.03
N SER A 63 21.93 5.18 5.08
CA SER A 63 20.65 4.48 4.98
C SER A 63 20.58 3.09 5.62
N LYS A 64 21.61 2.63 6.35
CA LYS A 64 21.53 1.32 7.05
C LYS A 64 21.77 1.32 8.56
N ASN A 65 22.38 2.34 9.14
CA ASN A 65 22.62 2.38 10.59
C ASN A 65 21.96 3.62 11.20
N ARG A 66 20.64 3.55 11.45
CA ARG A 66 20.11 4.36 12.55
C ARG A 66 20.80 3.84 13.81
N SER A 67 21.53 4.71 14.51
CA SER A 67 22.09 4.36 15.81
C SER A 67 20.97 3.98 16.77
N SER A 68 21.28 3.11 17.74
CA SER A 68 20.36 2.85 18.84
C SER A 68 19.99 4.18 19.50
N CYS A 69 18.71 4.35 19.84
CA CYS A 69 18.32 5.49 20.67
C CYS A 69 18.99 5.37 22.05
N SER A 70 19.32 6.51 22.66
CA SER A 70 19.73 6.55 24.06
C SER A 70 18.53 6.29 24.95
N CYS A 71 18.71 5.47 25.98
CA CYS A 71 17.73 5.23 27.04
C CYS A 71 18.11 5.96 28.34
N GLU A 72 18.99 6.96 28.28
CA GLU A 72 19.37 7.74 29.45
C GLU A 72 18.14 8.42 30.07
N GLY A 73 17.89 8.14 31.36
CA GLY A 73 16.71 8.61 32.09
C GLY A 73 15.42 7.79 31.87
N TYR A 74 15.47 6.68 31.13
CA TYR A 74 14.30 5.83 30.85
C TYR A 74 14.49 4.40 31.37
N THR A 75 13.40 3.79 31.81
CA THR A 75 13.38 2.37 32.19
C THR A 75 13.18 1.48 30.96
N LEU A 76 13.93 0.37 30.88
CA LEU A 76 13.88 -0.54 29.74
C LEU A 76 12.61 -1.37 29.78
N ASN A 77 11.78 -1.28 28.74
CA ASN A 77 10.52 -2.05 28.66
C ASN A 77 10.72 -3.57 28.74
N ALA A 78 11.89 -4.09 28.34
CA ALA A 78 12.20 -5.52 28.41
C ALA A 78 12.14 -6.09 29.84
N GLN A 79 12.34 -5.26 30.87
CA GLN A 79 12.27 -5.69 32.28
C GLN A 79 10.85 -6.07 32.74
N HIS A 80 9.82 -5.68 31.98
CA HIS A 80 8.42 -5.98 32.29
C HIS A 80 7.96 -7.29 31.65
N VAL A 81 8.82 -7.96 30.89
CA VAL A 81 8.54 -9.25 30.26
C VAL A 81 9.08 -10.36 31.17
N PRO A 82 8.30 -11.42 31.49
CA PRO A 82 8.79 -12.58 32.22
C PRO A 82 10.06 -13.15 31.58
N ALA A 83 11.03 -13.55 32.41
CA ALA A 83 12.35 -13.97 31.93
C ALA A 83 12.31 -15.20 31.01
N ASP A 84 11.36 -16.10 31.27
CA ASP A 84 11.09 -17.32 30.50
C ASP A 84 10.38 -17.05 29.15
N GLU A 85 9.74 -15.89 28.99
CA GLU A 85 9.06 -15.49 27.75
C GLU A 85 9.90 -14.56 26.85
N LEU A 86 10.95 -13.94 27.42
CA LEU A 86 11.65 -12.82 26.79
C LEU A 86 12.27 -13.18 25.43
N GLU A 87 12.94 -14.32 25.32
CA GLU A 87 13.61 -14.73 24.08
C GLU A 87 12.61 -14.97 22.95
N ASP A 88 11.54 -15.72 23.25
CA ASP A 88 10.49 -16.02 22.29
C ASP A 88 9.71 -14.76 21.86
N LEU A 89 9.42 -13.86 22.80
CA LEU A 89 8.80 -12.56 22.51
C LEU A 89 9.72 -11.70 21.64
N GLN A 90 11.02 -11.65 21.92
CA GLN A 90 11.99 -10.91 21.11
C GLN A 90 12.07 -11.45 19.67
N ARG A 91 12.03 -12.78 19.49
CA ARG A 91 11.97 -13.41 18.17
C ARG A 91 10.73 -12.99 17.40
N ARG A 92 9.53 -13.15 18.00
CA ARG A 92 8.26 -12.76 17.37
C ARG A 92 8.20 -11.26 17.07
N ARG A 93 8.61 -10.41 18.04
CA ARG A 93 8.68 -8.95 17.88
C ARG A 93 9.56 -8.54 16.71
N SER A 94 10.73 -9.17 16.54
CA SER A 94 11.67 -8.84 15.46
C SER A 94 11.11 -9.23 14.10
N GLU A 95 10.48 -10.40 14.01
CA GLU A 95 9.83 -10.87 12.78
C GLU A 95 8.63 -10.00 12.41
N GLU A 96 7.73 -9.69 13.35
CA GLU A 96 6.59 -8.78 13.12
C GLU A 96 7.04 -7.38 12.68
N TYR A 97 8.11 -6.86 13.27
CA TYR A 97 8.66 -5.57 12.84
C TYR A 97 9.22 -5.63 11.42
N ARG A 98 9.88 -6.73 11.03
CA ARG A 98 10.36 -6.95 9.66
C ARG A 98 9.20 -6.98 8.66
N GLN A 99 8.11 -7.70 8.98
CA GLN A 99 6.91 -7.74 8.15
C GLN A 99 6.23 -6.37 8.05
N TYR A 100 6.14 -5.64 9.16
CA TYR A 100 5.65 -4.26 9.19
C TYR A 100 6.46 -3.34 8.25
N GLN A 101 7.79 -3.44 8.25
CA GLN A 101 8.65 -2.65 7.37
C GLN A 101 8.41 -2.94 5.88
N LEU A 102 8.24 -4.21 5.52
CA LEU A 102 7.90 -4.61 4.14
C LEU A 102 6.58 -3.99 3.71
N ARG A 103 5.53 -4.11 4.53
CA ARG A 103 4.20 -3.56 4.27
C ARG A 103 4.20 -2.04 4.13
N MET A 104 4.91 -1.33 5.00
CA MET A 104 4.96 0.14 4.95
C MET A 104 5.84 0.67 3.81
N GLY A 105 6.44 -0.21 3.00
CA GLY A 105 7.27 0.20 1.88
C GLY A 105 8.49 1.01 2.31
N THR A 106 9.07 0.75 3.50
CA THR A 106 10.23 1.52 4.00
C THR A 106 11.43 1.46 3.05
N LYS A 107 11.51 0.44 2.19
CA LYS A 107 12.48 0.37 1.09
C LYS A 107 12.35 1.50 0.06
N MET A 108 11.17 2.12 -0.09
CA MET A 108 10.98 3.29 -0.96
C MET A 108 11.59 4.57 -0.39
N GLU A 109 11.96 4.58 0.90
CA GLU A 109 12.67 5.69 1.55
C GLU A 109 14.20 5.57 1.41
N SER A 110 14.70 4.68 0.54
CA SER A 110 16.14 4.57 0.27
C SER A 110 16.71 5.85 -0.34
N LEU A 111 17.82 6.34 0.22
CA LEU A 111 18.51 7.51 -0.31
C LEU A 111 19.09 7.22 -1.71
N ILE A 112 18.74 8.04 -2.68
CA ILE A 112 19.28 8.02 -4.05
C ILE A 112 19.86 9.38 -4.37
N LEU A 113 21.11 9.41 -4.81
CA LEU A 113 21.81 10.63 -5.21
C LEU A 113 21.84 10.78 -6.74
N ALA A 114 21.71 12.02 -7.21
CA ALA A 114 21.98 12.39 -8.60
C ALA A 114 23.44 12.10 -8.93
N GLN A 115 23.70 11.28 -9.95
CA GLN A 115 25.06 11.08 -10.46
C GLN A 115 25.51 12.32 -11.28
N PRO A 116 26.83 12.57 -11.42
CA PRO A 116 27.37 13.83 -11.95
C PRO A 116 27.26 13.98 -13.48
N ASN A 117 26.06 13.79 -14.04
CA ASN A 117 25.72 14.22 -15.40
C ASN A 117 25.38 15.73 -15.46
N SER A 118 25.14 16.31 -14.29
CA SER A 118 25.19 17.74 -13.96
C SER A 118 26.36 17.94 -12.99
N PRO A 119 27.04 19.10 -12.95
CA PRO A 119 28.06 19.35 -11.92
C PRO A 119 27.48 19.31 -10.50
N LEU A 120 26.15 19.36 -10.34
CA LEU A 120 25.49 19.32 -9.04
C LEU A 120 25.15 17.89 -8.63
N GLN A 121 25.67 17.44 -7.50
CA GLN A 121 25.27 16.21 -6.82
C GLN A 121 24.34 16.55 -5.65
N TYR A 122 23.20 15.86 -5.56
CA TYR A 122 22.15 16.13 -4.56
C TYR A 122 21.25 14.91 -4.37
N PRO A 123 20.49 14.83 -3.26
CA PRO A 123 19.57 13.72 -3.02
C PRO A 123 18.30 13.89 -3.86
N ILE A 124 18.03 12.93 -4.75
CA ILE A 124 16.82 12.92 -5.60
C ILE A 124 15.64 12.28 -4.84
N GLN A 125 15.92 11.27 -4.00
CA GLN A 125 14.91 10.52 -3.27
C GLN A 125 15.46 10.09 -1.91
N GLY A 126 14.56 9.90 -0.94
CA GLY A 126 14.87 9.26 0.34
C GLY A 126 15.38 10.21 1.43
N PHE A 127 15.51 11.51 1.14
CA PHE A 127 15.82 12.49 2.19
C PHE A 127 14.55 12.90 2.95
N VAL A 128 14.36 12.27 4.11
CA VAL A 128 13.23 12.47 5.01
C VAL A 128 13.72 13.06 6.34
N VAL A 129 13.09 14.14 6.79
CA VAL A 129 13.41 14.83 8.04
C VAL A 129 12.20 14.89 8.97
N ALA A 130 12.45 14.85 10.28
CA ALA A 130 11.40 15.15 11.25
C ALA A 130 11.12 16.66 11.26
N PRO A 131 9.86 17.09 11.46
CA PRO A 131 9.53 18.52 11.57
C PRO A 131 10.36 19.20 12.65
N LEU A 132 10.88 20.40 12.36
CA LEU A 132 11.69 21.25 13.24
C LEU A 132 13.03 20.63 13.65
N ALA A 133 13.39 19.45 13.14
CA ALA A 133 14.66 18.81 13.44
C ALA A 133 15.75 19.28 12.47
N LYS A 134 16.86 19.75 13.03
CA LYS A 134 18.06 20.06 12.26
C LYS A 134 18.68 18.77 11.74
N THR A 135 18.82 18.66 10.42
CA THR A 135 19.37 17.45 9.76
C THR A 135 20.31 17.84 8.64
N VAL A 136 21.47 17.18 8.54
CA VAL A 136 22.41 17.35 7.43
C VAL A 136 21.78 16.86 6.12
N ILE A 137 21.90 17.64 5.05
CA ILE A 137 21.45 17.26 3.71
C ILE A 137 22.49 16.31 3.10
N PRO A 138 22.16 15.04 2.86
CA PRO A 138 23.15 14.07 2.44
C PRO A 138 23.54 14.23 0.97
N GLY A 139 24.83 14.10 0.69
CA GLY A 139 25.33 13.93 -0.68
C GLY A 139 25.38 15.19 -1.53
N LEU A 140 25.26 16.38 -0.95
CA LEU A 140 25.54 17.64 -1.65
C LEU A 140 27.02 17.72 -2.05
N ALA A 141 27.29 17.92 -3.34
CA ALA A 141 28.64 18.17 -3.83
C ALA A 141 28.61 18.88 -5.20
N LEU A 142 29.72 19.53 -5.54
CA LEU A 142 30.01 20.12 -6.83
C LEU A 142 31.12 19.35 -7.54
N HIS A 143 30.86 18.93 -8.77
CA HIS A 143 31.77 18.26 -9.69
C HIS A 143 32.00 19.16 -10.92
N ALA A 144 32.82 20.18 -10.74
CA ALA A 144 33.11 21.17 -11.79
C ALA A 144 34.60 21.18 -12.15
N GLN A 145 34.90 21.61 -13.39
CA GLN A 145 36.27 21.90 -13.80
C GLN A 145 36.86 23.06 -12.98
N LYS A 146 38.16 23.33 -13.16
CA LYS A 146 38.84 24.43 -12.47
C LYS A 146 38.13 25.77 -12.71
N ARG A 147 37.74 26.45 -11.65
CA ARG A 147 37.22 27.82 -11.66
C ARG A 147 38.13 28.72 -10.82
N ARG A 148 38.04 30.04 -11.04
CA ARG A 148 38.69 31.03 -10.18
C ARG A 148 38.00 31.13 -8.82
N LEU A 149 36.67 31.05 -8.84
CA LEU A 149 35.80 31.06 -7.69
C LEU A 149 34.64 30.11 -7.97
N TYR A 150 34.39 29.19 -7.07
CA TYR A 150 33.19 28.38 -7.04
C TYR A 150 32.16 29.11 -6.19
N LYS A 151 30.95 29.29 -6.70
CA LYS A 151 29.84 29.90 -5.95
C LYS A 151 28.59 29.07 -6.18
N VAL A 152 28.07 28.49 -5.10
CA VAL A 152 26.84 27.69 -5.12
C VAL A 152 25.78 28.36 -4.28
N SER A 153 24.53 28.23 -4.69
CA SER A 153 23.39 28.77 -3.96
C SER A 153 22.36 27.68 -3.72
N LEU A 154 21.81 27.64 -2.51
CA LEU A 154 20.70 26.79 -2.12
C LEU A 154 19.55 27.67 -1.62
N SER A 155 18.33 27.37 -2.04
CA SER A 155 17.12 28.02 -1.49
C SER A 155 16.01 27.02 -1.18
N VAL A 156 15.25 27.30 -0.12
CA VAL A 156 14.13 26.48 0.36
C VAL A 156 12.89 27.32 0.65
N ASN A 157 11.71 26.70 0.65
CA ASN A 157 10.43 27.42 0.82
C ASN A 157 9.84 27.29 2.23
N LYS A 158 10.16 26.23 2.97
CA LYS A 158 9.50 25.87 4.25
C LYS A 158 10.51 25.61 5.39
N GLY A 159 11.73 26.09 5.24
CA GLY A 159 12.80 25.87 6.21
C GLY A 159 13.92 26.90 6.13
N VAL A 160 14.97 26.61 6.88
CA VAL A 160 16.21 27.37 6.90
C VAL A 160 17.39 26.44 6.68
N LEU A 161 18.44 27.00 6.10
CA LEU A 161 19.69 26.34 5.77
C LEU A 161 20.82 26.90 6.64
N SER A 162 21.77 26.05 7.01
CA SER A 162 22.96 26.44 7.77
C SER A 162 24.10 25.49 7.48
N VAL A 163 25.35 25.92 7.62
CA VAL A 163 26.52 25.03 7.59
C VAL A 163 26.94 24.75 9.03
N GLU A 164 27.16 23.48 9.40
CA GLU A 164 27.69 23.13 10.72
C GLU A 164 29.16 23.53 10.86
N ASP A 165 29.52 24.15 12.00
CA ASP A 165 30.89 24.54 12.37
C ASP A 165 31.71 25.25 11.28
N PRO A 166 31.20 26.33 10.65
CA PRO A 166 31.99 27.10 9.68
C PRO A 166 33.20 27.74 10.37
N LEU A 167 34.36 27.74 9.70
CA LEU A 167 35.59 28.32 10.22
C LEU A 167 35.70 29.81 9.87
N ASP A 168 36.48 30.56 10.66
CA ASP A 168 36.79 31.95 10.36
C ASP A 168 37.49 32.07 8.99
N GLY A 169 36.86 32.80 8.07
CA GLY A 169 37.32 32.97 6.69
C GLY A 169 36.49 32.19 5.64
N ASP A 170 35.65 31.23 6.06
CA ASP A 170 34.72 30.56 5.15
C ASP A 170 33.68 31.55 4.62
N GLN A 171 33.51 31.61 3.29
CA GLN A 171 32.58 32.52 2.63
C GLN A 171 31.18 31.88 2.56
N VAL A 172 30.49 31.86 3.70
CA VAL A 172 29.12 31.35 3.85
C VAL A 172 28.16 32.48 4.19
N GLU A 173 27.27 32.81 3.26
CA GLU A 173 26.24 33.83 3.42
C GLU A 173 24.86 33.19 3.60
N GLY A 174 24.03 33.75 4.49
CA GLY A 174 22.65 33.28 4.68
C GLY A 174 22.47 32.18 5.73
N GLN A 175 23.39 32.07 6.70
CA GLN A 175 23.21 31.20 7.87
C GLN A 175 21.85 31.44 8.55
N GLY A 176 21.11 30.37 8.79
CA GLY A 176 19.79 30.40 9.43
C GLY A 176 18.69 31.04 8.58
N ARG A 177 18.88 31.21 7.25
CA ARG A 177 17.89 31.78 6.33
C ARG A 177 17.41 30.74 5.32
N SER A 178 16.37 31.09 4.57
CA SER A 178 15.84 30.25 3.48
C SER A 178 16.79 30.15 2.28
N ASN A 179 17.71 31.09 2.13
CA ASN A 179 18.71 31.12 1.07
C ASN A 179 20.11 31.04 1.69
N LEU A 180 20.94 30.13 1.21
CA LEU A 180 22.32 29.92 1.62
C LEU A 180 23.23 30.02 0.39
N THR A 181 24.33 30.75 0.48
CA THR A 181 25.33 30.84 -0.58
C THR A 181 26.70 30.49 0.00
N ILE A 182 27.41 29.60 -0.68
CA ILE A 182 28.75 29.15 -0.28
C ILE A 182 29.69 29.46 -1.44
N SER A 183 30.84 30.07 -1.14
CA SER A 183 31.88 30.28 -2.14
C SER A 183 33.27 29.92 -1.64
N SER A 184 34.14 29.48 -2.56
CA SER A 184 35.55 29.20 -2.27
C SER A 184 36.35 29.18 -3.57
N SER A 185 37.65 29.49 -3.51
CA SER A 185 38.59 29.28 -4.60
C SER A 185 39.10 27.82 -4.68
N ASN A 186 38.79 26.99 -3.68
CA ASN A 186 39.19 25.59 -3.59
C ASN A 186 37.95 24.68 -3.58
N LEU A 187 37.82 23.85 -4.62
CA LEU A 187 36.70 22.92 -4.77
C LEU A 187 36.57 21.93 -3.59
N THR A 188 37.70 21.52 -3.00
CA THR A 188 37.72 20.59 -1.87
C THR A 188 37.09 21.22 -0.63
N GLN A 189 37.44 22.48 -0.35
CA GLN A 189 36.86 23.25 0.76
C GLN A 189 35.36 23.53 0.51
N LEU A 190 34.98 23.85 -0.73
CA LEU A 190 33.57 24.03 -1.09
C LEU A 190 32.76 22.76 -0.82
N ASN A 191 33.27 21.61 -1.23
CA ASN A 191 32.61 20.32 -1.03
C ASN A 191 32.59 19.88 0.43
N ASP A 192 33.61 20.22 1.23
CA ASP A 192 33.59 20.04 2.68
C ASP A 192 32.43 20.84 3.32
N LEU A 193 32.28 22.12 2.97
CA LEU A 193 31.18 22.95 3.46
C LEU A 193 29.81 22.42 3.00
N LEU A 194 29.68 22.01 1.74
CA LEU A 194 28.45 21.39 1.21
C LEU A 194 28.07 20.12 1.97
N SER A 195 29.05 19.30 2.38
CA SER A 195 28.80 18.06 3.13
C SER A 195 28.22 18.29 4.52
N ARG A 196 28.34 19.52 5.05
CA ARG A 196 27.86 19.95 6.37
C ARG A 196 26.65 20.89 6.31
N VAL A 197 26.07 21.08 5.13
CA VAL A 197 24.84 21.86 4.99
C VAL A 197 23.70 21.11 5.70
N THR A 198 22.98 21.84 6.54
CA THR A 198 21.83 21.36 7.29
C THR A 198 20.57 22.08 6.88
N TYR A 199 19.47 21.35 6.99
CA TYR A 199 18.12 21.85 6.82
C TYR A 199 17.36 21.72 8.15
N THR A 200 16.59 22.75 8.48
CA THR A 200 15.60 22.72 9.57
C THR A 200 14.30 23.30 9.05
N SER A 201 13.18 22.55 9.14
CA SER A 201 11.88 23.11 8.75
C SER A 201 11.44 24.18 9.74
N THR A 202 10.81 25.24 9.26
CA THR A 202 10.22 26.30 10.10
C THR A 202 8.74 26.07 10.40
N ILE A 203 8.15 25.11 9.69
CA ILE A 203 6.77 24.67 9.91
C ILE A 203 6.74 23.31 10.58
N TYR A 204 5.69 23.12 11.38
CA TYR A 204 5.28 21.80 11.85
C TYR A 204 4.13 21.29 10.96
N HIS A 205 4.31 20.12 10.33
CA HIS A 205 3.25 19.40 9.63
C HIS A 205 3.52 17.89 9.69
N ILE A 206 2.46 17.07 9.78
CA ILE A 206 2.61 15.61 9.95
C ILE A 206 3.28 14.93 8.75
N LYS A 207 3.01 15.44 7.54
CA LYS A 207 3.60 15.00 6.26
C LYS A 207 3.49 16.12 5.24
N THR A 208 4.60 16.66 4.79
CA THR A 208 4.64 17.65 3.71
C THR A 208 5.99 17.52 2.98
N LYS A 209 6.22 18.39 2.00
CA LYS A 209 7.50 18.48 1.31
C LYS A 209 7.93 19.93 1.19
N ASP A 210 9.23 20.13 1.21
CA ASP A 210 9.91 21.35 0.80
C ASP A 210 10.66 21.11 -0.50
N LEU A 211 10.87 22.17 -1.28
CA LEU A 211 11.66 22.11 -2.51
C LEU A 211 12.94 22.90 -2.27
N VAL A 212 14.06 22.28 -2.61
CA VAL A 212 15.38 22.90 -2.59
C VAL A 212 15.74 23.23 -4.03
N ASN A 213 16.04 24.49 -4.31
CA ASN A 213 16.73 24.88 -5.53
C ASN A 213 18.23 24.93 -5.22
N PHE A 214 19.04 24.19 -5.97
CA PHE A 214 20.49 24.15 -5.86
C PHE A 214 21.09 24.58 -7.20
N SER A 215 21.95 25.59 -7.18
CA SER A 215 22.49 26.17 -8.41
C SER A 215 23.99 26.46 -8.34
N PHE A 216 24.61 26.42 -9.52
CA PHE A 216 26.00 26.77 -9.79
C PHE A 216 26.10 27.25 -11.25
N GLU A 217 26.55 28.49 -11.47
CA GLU A 217 26.60 29.08 -12.83
C GLU A 217 25.23 28.95 -13.53
N GLU A 218 25.16 28.37 -14.73
CA GLU A 218 23.93 28.09 -15.47
C GLU A 218 23.21 26.79 -15.05
N TYR A 219 23.82 26.00 -14.16
CA TYR A 219 23.27 24.72 -13.74
C TYR A 219 22.31 24.90 -12.57
N GLU A 220 21.11 24.37 -12.72
CA GLU A 220 20.09 24.35 -11.69
C GLU A 220 19.58 22.93 -11.45
N ALA A 221 19.30 22.62 -10.19
CA ALA A 221 18.72 21.37 -9.75
C ALA A 221 17.63 21.65 -8.72
N ILE A 222 16.47 21.02 -8.88
CA ILE A 222 15.40 21.05 -7.89
C ILE A 222 15.23 19.65 -7.33
N PHE A 223 15.27 19.53 -6.00
CA PHE A 223 14.97 18.28 -5.31
C PHE A 223 14.08 18.52 -4.10
N SER A 224 13.42 17.47 -3.63
CA SER A 224 12.46 17.56 -2.53
C SER A 224 13.03 17.04 -1.21
N ILE A 225 12.76 17.76 -0.13
CA ILE A 225 12.92 17.26 1.24
C ILE A 225 11.54 16.83 1.73
N VAL A 226 11.40 15.57 2.13
CA VAL A 226 10.14 15.10 2.72
C VAL A 226 10.16 15.39 4.22
N ILE A 227 9.27 16.25 4.68
CA ILE A 227 9.10 16.56 6.10
C ILE A 227 8.00 15.64 6.63
N LYS A 228 8.34 14.70 7.50
CA LYS A 228 7.40 13.67 7.96
C LYS A 228 7.64 13.35 9.42
N ARG A 229 6.58 13.42 10.23
CA ARG A 229 6.64 12.96 11.62
C ARG A 229 6.83 11.43 11.63
N PRO A 230 7.84 10.90 12.37
CA PRO A 230 8.01 9.46 12.50
C PRO A 230 6.76 8.80 13.11
N SER A 231 6.31 7.69 12.53
CA SER A 231 5.21 6.90 13.08
C SER A 231 5.76 5.85 14.06
N VAL A 232 5.05 5.66 15.17
CA VAL A 232 5.29 4.53 16.08
C VAL A 232 4.68 3.26 15.44
N PRO A 233 5.44 2.15 15.31
CA PRO A 233 4.89 0.91 14.78
C PRO A 233 3.85 0.31 15.74
N VAL A 234 2.74 -0.18 15.18
CA VAL A 234 1.74 -0.97 15.90
C VAL A 234 1.91 -2.42 15.47
N LEU A 235 2.44 -3.24 16.38
CA LEU A 235 2.67 -4.67 16.15
C LEU A 235 1.61 -5.47 16.91
N TYR A 236 1.16 -6.57 16.32
CA TYR A 236 0.31 -7.56 16.98
C TYR A 236 1.19 -8.76 17.28
N ASP A 237 1.21 -9.24 18.53
CA ASP A 237 1.85 -10.52 18.81
C ASP A 237 0.93 -11.63 18.24
N PRO A 238 1.36 -12.39 17.21
CA PRO A 238 0.55 -13.47 16.67
C PRO A 238 0.41 -14.64 17.65
N GLY A 239 1.22 -14.72 18.71
CA GLY A 239 1.30 -15.89 19.58
C GLY A 239 1.85 -17.10 18.82
N THR A 240 1.34 -18.29 19.12
CA THR A 240 1.90 -19.57 18.62
C THR A 240 0.91 -20.44 17.88
N ASP A 241 -0.40 -20.16 17.96
CA ASP A 241 -1.44 -21.00 17.37
C ASP A 241 -2.50 -20.18 16.63
N ILE A 242 -3.47 -20.86 16.03
CA ILE A 242 -4.51 -20.20 15.24
C ILE A 242 -5.47 -19.37 16.10
N ASN A 243 -5.66 -19.73 17.37
CA ASN A 243 -6.57 -19.06 18.30
C ASN A 243 -6.00 -17.69 18.73
N SER A 244 -4.68 -17.57 18.87
CA SER A 244 -4.00 -16.29 19.12
C SER A 244 -3.87 -15.42 17.88
N GLN A 245 -3.87 -16.02 16.69
CA GLN A 245 -3.69 -15.31 15.42
C GLN A 245 -4.99 -14.74 14.85
N VAL A 246 -6.12 -15.43 15.06
CA VAL A 246 -7.38 -15.14 14.37
C VAL A 246 -8.56 -15.08 15.32
N THR A 247 -9.38 -14.06 15.17
CA THR A 247 -10.73 -14.01 15.73
C THR A 247 -11.77 -14.15 14.62
N ILE A 248 -12.77 -14.99 14.81
CA ILE A 248 -13.91 -15.06 13.88
C ILE A 248 -14.89 -13.97 14.26
N THR A 249 -15.30 -13.18 13.28
CA THR A 249 -16.29 -12.11 13.44
C THR A 249 -17.49 -12.37 12.57
N THR A 250 -18.66 -12.11 13.12
CA THR A 250 -19.92 -12.19 12.37
C THR A 250 -20.90 -11.14 12.86
N LYS A 251 -21.94 -10.93 12.06
CA LYS A 251 -23.00 -9.99 12.36
C LYS A 251 -24.34 -10.66 12.08
N THR A 252 -25.22 -10.64 13.07
CA THR A 252 -26.56 -11.22 12.96
C THR A 252 -27.66 -10.15 12.94
N PHE A 253 -28.84 -10.53 12.46
CA PHE A 253 -30.08 -9.76 12.57
C PHE A 253 -31.28 -10.66 12.35
N LEU A 254 -32.03 -10.96 13.41
CA LEU A 254 -33.23 -11.81 13.39
C LEU A 254 -32.99 -13.25 12.90
N ARG A 255 -31.74 -13.73 12.91
CA ARG A 255 -31.30 -15.01 12.31
C ARG A 255 -30.56 -15.92 13.31
N TYR A 256 -31.13 -16.08 14.50
CA TYR A 256 -30.51 -16.90 15.56
C TYR A 256 -30.39 -18.37 15.19
N ASP A 257 -31.33 -18.93 14.44
CA ASP A 257 -31.25 -20.31 13.97
C ASP A 257 -30.03 -20.51 13.06
N GLU A 258 -29.84 -19.63 12.08
CA GLU A 258 -28.69 -19.67 11.18
C GLU A 258 -27.38 -19.44 11.96
N LEU A 259 -27.37 -18.44 12.85
CA LEU A 259 -26.22 -18.12 13.69
C LEU A 259 -25.80 -19.30 14.58
N ASN A 260 -26.75 -20.01 15.18
CA ASN A 260 -26.47 -21.17 16.02
C ASN A 260 -25.86 -22.32 15.20
N ILE A 261 -26.33 -22.53 13.96
CA ILE A 261 -25.72 -23.50 13.05
C ILE A 261 -24.28 -23.10 12.71
N LEU A 262 -24.04 -21.81 12.43
CA LEU A 262 -22.70 -21.28 12.20
C LEU A 262 -21.79 -21.55 13.41
N ILE A 263 -22.19 -21.14 14.62
CA ILE A 263 -21.42 -21.31 15.85
C ILE A 263 -21.11 -22.79 16.10
N ASN A 264 -22.11 -23.67 16.00
CA ASN A 264 -21.91 -25.10 16.21
C ASN A 264 -20.92 -25.69 15.19
N SER A 265 -21.02 -25.29 13.91
CA SER A 265 -20.08 -25.75 12.90
C SER A 265 -18.66 -25.22 13.14
N ILE A 266 -18.50 -23.97 13.59
CA ILE A 266 -17.19 -23.43 13.98
C ILE A 266 -16.61 -24.27 15.11
N ARG A 267 -17.39 -24.53 16.17
CA ARG A 267 -16.93 -25.27 17.35
C ARG A 267 -16.53 -26.72 17.04
N GLN A 268 -17.09 -27.32 15.98
CA GLN A 268 -16.68 -28.64 15.51
C GLN A 268 -15.23 -28.67 14.98
N PHE A 269 -14.76 -27.59 14.35
CA PHE A 269 -13.44 -27.53 13.72
C PHE A 269 -12.43 -26.69 14.50
N TYR A 270 -12.90 -25.66 15.21
CA TYR A 270 -12.14 -24.70 15.99
C TYR A 270 -12.83 -24.51 17.35
N PRO A 271 -12.69 -25.48 18.28
CA PRO A 271 -13.42 -25.48 19.55
C PRO A 271 -13.07 -24.28 20.44
N GLU A 272 -11.84 -23.78 20.36
CA GLU A 272 -11.32 -22.75 21.27
C GLU A 272 -11.28 -21.34 20.66
N ILE A 273 -11.44 -21.20 19.34
CA ILE A 273 -11.26 -19.91 18.65
C ILE A 273 -12.28 -18.87 19.14
N LYS A 274 -11.82 -17.64 19.31
CA LYS A 274 -12.69 -16.53 19.73
C LYS A 274 -13.71 -16.21 18.64
N ILE A 275 -14.98 -16.08 19.02
CA ILE A 275 -16.07 -15.63 18.15
C ILE A 275 -16.62 -14.31 18.70
N ILE A 276 -16.69 -13.29 17.85
CA ILE A 276 -17.32 -12.01 18.17
C ILE A 276 -18.53 -11.81 17.28
N ILE A 277 -19.68 -11.53 17.90
CA ILE A 277 -20.97 -11.39 17.24
C ILE A 277 -21.48 -9.97 17.47
N ALA A 278 -21.64 -9.19 16.41
CA ALA A 278 -22.41 -7.95 16.47
C ALA A 278 -23.89 -8.23 16.16
N ASP A 279 -24.78 -7.79 17.04
CA ASP A 279 -26.20 -8.11 16.97
C ASP A 279 -27.06 -6.85 17.04
N ASP A 280 -27.74 -6.50 15.95
CA ASP A 280 -28.69 -5.38 15.89
C ASP A 280 -30.14 -5.86 15.77
N SER A 281 -30.44 -7.07 16.23
CA SER A 281 -31.79 -7.64 16.22
C SER A 281 -32.78 -6.75 16.96
N LEU A 282 -34.05 -6.80 16.54
CA LEU A 282 -35.12 -6.00 17.16
C LEU A 282 -35.35 -6.39 18.62
N GLU A 283 -35.32 -7.70 18.86
CA GLU A 283 -35.44 -8.33 20.17
C GLU A 283 -34.27 -9.30 20.30
N PRO A 284 -33.13 -8.85 20.86
CA PRO A 284 -31.95 -9.68 20.93
C PRO A 284 -32.13 -10.90 21.83
N GLN A 285 -31.71 -12.08 21.36
CA GLN A 285 -31.60 -13.29 22.17
C GLN A 285 -30.19 -13.42 22.71
N ASN A 286 -30.05 -13.87 23.96
CA ASN A 286 -28.75 -14.10 24.56
C ASN A 286 -28.08 -15.32 23.91
N VAL A 287 -26.91 -15.12 23.31
CA VAL A 287 -26.08 -16.17 22.73
C VAL A 287 -24.90 -16.39 23.65
N THR A 288 -24.79 -17.59 24.22
CA THR A 288 -23.72 -17.95 25.16
C THR A 288 -22.89 -19.11 24.64
N GLY A 289 -21.62 -19.16 25.02
CA GLY A 289 -20.71 -20.22 24.62
C GLY A 289 -19.29 -19.96 25.09
N TYR A 290 -18.43 -20.99 24.99
CA TYR A 290 -17.00 -20.84 25.27
C TYR A 290 -16.37 -19.83 24.31
N ASN A 291 -15.53 -18.92 24.83
CA ASN A 291 -14.79 -17.90 24.08
C ASN A 291 -15.64 -17.18 23.00
N LEU A 292 -16.85 -16.78 23.40
CA LEU A 292 -17.85 -16.15 22.54
C LEU A 292 -18.32 -14.85 23.20
N GLU A 293 -18.27 -13.76 22.43
CA GLU A 293 -18.73 -12.45 22.87
C GLU A 293 -19.84 -11.95 21.94
N GLN A 294 -20.99 -11.63 22.51
CA GLN A 294 -22.11 -11.00 21.82
C GLN A 294 -22.20 -9.53 22.22
N TYR A 295 -22.16 -8.64 21.23
CA TYR A 295 -22.33 -7.21 21.41
C TYR A 295 -23.66 -6.76 20.83
N ILE A 296 -24.58 -6.38 21.71
CA ILE A 296 -25.92 -5.92 21.34
C ILE A 296 -25.86 -4.44 20.96
N MET A 297 -26.37 -4.15 19.77
CA MET A 297 -26.48 -2.81 19.20
C MET A 297 -27.90 -2.29 19.34
N PRO A 298 -28.12 -0.97 19.19
CA PRO A 298 -29.46 -0.47 18.97
C PRO A 298 -30.13 -1.20 17.79
N PRO A 299 -31.46 -1.44 17.85
CA PRO A 299 -32.17 -2.18 16.82
C PRO A 299 -31.95 -1.64 15.41
N ALA A 300 -31.71 -2.55 14.46
CA ALA A 300 -31.69 -2.28 13.04
C ALA A 300 -30.64 -1.23 12.57
N GLN A 301 -29.52 -1.10 13.30
CA GLN A 301 -28.43 -0.17 12.97
C GLN A 301 -27.78 -0.46 11.61
N GLY A 302 -27.76 -1.71 11.15
CA GLY A 302 -27.33 -2.08 9.80
C GLY A 302 -26.00 -2.82 9.72
N TRP A 303 -25.65 -3.24 8.51
CA TRP A 303 -24.49 -4.10 8.26
C TRP A 303 -23.16 -3.45 8.66
N PHE A 304 -22.87 -2.27 8.13
CA PHE A 304 -21.56 -1.65 8.28
C PHE A 304 -21.29 -1.17 9.71
N ALA A 305 -22.31 -0.66 10.40
CA ALA A 305 -22.22 -0.37 11.83
C ALA A 305 -21.86 -1.63 12.65
N GLY A 306 -22.50 -2.77 12.37
CA GLY A 306 -22.18 -4.03 13.04
C GLY A 306 -20.80 -4.58 12.70
N ARG A 307 -20.33 -4.41 11.46
CA ARG A 307 -18.96 -4.78 11.08
C ARG A 307 -17.92 -3.99 11.87
N ASN A 308 -18.10 -2.67 11.96
CA ASN A 308 -17.21 -1.82 12.77
C ASN A 308 -17.21 -2.26 14.23
N LEU A 309 -18.39 -2.51 14.81
CA LEU A 309 -18.47 -2.96 16.20
C LEU A 309 -17.69 -4.27 16.39
N ALA A 310 -17.97 -5.32 15.61
CA ALA A 310 -17.27 -6.59 15.74
C ALA A 310 -15.75 -6.43 15.58
N VAL A 311 -15.30 -5.75 14.53
CA VAL A 311 -13.87 -5.54 14.25
C VAL A 311 -13.21 -4.65 15.32
N SER A 312 -13.92 -3.70 15.95
CA SER A 312 -13.38 -2.88 17.04
C SER A 312 -13.04 -3.67 18.30
N GLN A 313 -13.61 -4.87 18.47
CA GLN A 313 -13.38 -5.74 19.63
C GLN A 313 -12.31 -6.82 19.38
N VAL A 314 -11.82 -6.94 18.14
CA VAL A 314 -10.75 -7.89 17.78
C VAL A 314 -9.41 -7.48 18.39
N THR A 315 -8.74 -8.38 19.09
CA THR A 315 -7.38 -8.13 19.63
C THR A 315 -6.29 -8.88 18.88
N THR A 316 -6.66 -9.84 18.04
CA THR A 316 -5.75 -10.68 17.26
C THR A 316 -5.27 -9.95 15.99
N LYS A 317 -4.13 -10.41 15.44
CA LYS A 317 -3.50 -9.85 14.24
C LYS A 317 -4.44 -9.86 13.02
N TYR A 318 -5.23 -10.92 12.91
CA TYR A 318 -6.20 -11.11 11.84
C TYR A 318 -7.58 -11.39 12.38
N PHE A 319 -8.59 -11.10 11.57
CA PHE A 319 -9.92 -11.64 11.78
C PHE A 319 -10.44 -12.30 10.51
N LEU A 320 -11.29 -13.32 10.70
CA LEU A 320 -12.06 -13.92 9.64
C LEU A 320 -13.48 -13.35 9.67
N TRP A 321 -13.93 -12.74 8.59
CA TRP A 321 -15.32 -12.33 8.43
C TRP A 321 -16.14 -13.47 7.83
N VAL A 322 -17.27 -13.77 8.47
CA VAL A 322 -18.27 -14.73 7.97
C VAL A 322 -19.69 -14.17 8.14
N ASP A 323 -20.56 -14.43 7.17
CA ASP A 323 -21.99 -14.17 7.34
C ASP A 323 -22.60 -15.26 8.26
N ASP A 324 -23.62 -14.87 9.04
CA ASP A 324 -24.33 -15.71 10.03
C ASP A 324 -24.99 -16.97 9.45
N ASP A 325 -25.15 -17.07 8.13
CA ASP A 325 -25.73 -18.21 7.40
C ASP A 325 -24.69 -19.08 6.70
N TYR A 326 -23.41 -18.93 7.05
CA TYR A 326 -22.35 -19.83 6.62
C TYR A 326 -22.25 -21.07 7.51
N MET A 327 -21.52 -22.08 7.05
CA MET A 327 -21.30 -23.33 7.77
C MET A 327 -19.89 -23.86 7.47
N PHE A 328 -19.12 -24.09 8.53
CA PHE A 328 -17.78 -24.66 8.44
C PHE A 328 -17.86 -26.14 8.11
N ASN A 329 -16.91 -26.62 7.31
CA ASN A 329 -16.79 -28.02 6.91
C ASN A 329 -15.32 -28.43 6.82
N ASN A 330 -15.05 -29.69 6.44
CA ASN A 330 -13.70 -30.24 6.34
C ASN A 330 -12.75 -29.46 5.38
N ASN A 331 -13.30 -28.66 4.46
CA ASN A 331 -12.54 -27.82 3.52
C ASN A 331 -12.33 -26.38 4.02
N THR A 332 -12.87 -26.02 5.19
CA THR A 332 -12.75 -24.69 5.78
C THR A 332 -11.52 -24.62 6.69
N ARG A 333 -10.39 -24.19 6.11
CA ARG A 333 -9.08 -24.11 6.79
C ARG A 333 -8.63 -22.67 6.99
N ILE A 334 -8.66 -22.17 8.23
CA ILE A 334 -8.27 -20.80 8.58
C ILE A 334 -6.75 -20.64 8.46
N GLU A 335 -6.00 -21.68 8.81
CA GLU A 335 -4.53 -21.72 8.72
C GLU A 335 -4.05 -21.42 7.30
N SER A 336 -4.78 -21.90 6.28
CA SER A 336 -4.43 -21.62 4.88
C SER A 336 -4.56 -20.14 4.51
N PHE A 337 -5.49 -19.39 5.12
CA PHE A 337 -5.53 -17.94 4.95
C PHE A 337 -4.32 -17.28 5.62
N VAL A 338 -4.01 -17.67 6.85
CA VAL A 338 -2.88 -17.13 7.62
C VAL A 338 -1.55 -17.39 6.90
N GLU A 339 -1.30 -18.61 6.42
CA GLU A 339 -0.10 -18.94 5.65
C GLU A 339 0.07 -18.05 4.42
N ILE A 340 -1.01 -17.68 3.73
CA ILE A 340 -0.98 -16.78 2.59
C ILE A 340 -0.60 -15.36 3.05
N MET A 341 -1.24 -14.87 4.11
CA MET A 341 -0.98 -13.52 4.66
C MET A 341 0.43 -13.36 5.24
N GLU A 342 1.03 -14.42 5.78
CA GLU A 342 2.41 -14.41 6.28
C GLU A 342 3.44 -14.55 5.15
N LYS A 343 3.13 -15.30 4.09
CA LYS A 343 4.00 -15.41 2.90
C LYS A 343 4.01 -14.12 2.06
N ALA A 344 2.91 -13.38 2.05
CA ALA A 344 2.76 -12.13 1.31
C ALA A 344 2.36 -10.99 2.27
N PRO A 345 3.32 -10.40 3.01
CA PRO A 345 3.04 -9.46 4.09
C PRO A 345 2.38 -8.16 3.67
N GLU A 346 2.52 -7.78 2.39
CA GLU A 346 1.86 -6.61 1.81
C GLU A 346 0.35 -6.80 1.65
N LEU A 347 -0.17 -8.04 1.67
CA LEU A 347 -1.62 -8.27 1.61
C LEU A 347 -2.30 -7.82 2.91
N ASP A 348 -3.44 -7.17 2.76
CA ASP A 348 -4.32 -6.76 3.85
C ASP A 348 -5.57 -7.62 3.95
N VAL A 349 -6.06 -8.16 2.83
CA VAL A 349 -7.27 -8.99 2.76
C VAL A 349 -7.10 -10.16 1.79
N VAL A 350 -7.48 -11.36 2.22
CA VAL A 350 -7.57 -12.56 1.38
C VAL A 350 -8.98 -13.12 1.43
N GLY A 351 -9.64 -13.19 0.27
CA GLY A 351 -10.98 -13.75 0.12
C GLY A 351 -10.99 -15.19 -0.41
N GLY A 352 -11.90 -15.99 0.11
CA GLY A 352 -12.18 -17.35 -0.36
C GLY A 352 -13.42 -17.43 -1.26
N ALA A 353 -14.01 -18.62 -1.29
CA ALA A 353 -15.25 -18.92 -2.01
C ALA A 353 -16.35 -19.38 -1.04
N VAL A 354 -17.60 -19.02 -1.37
CA VAL A 354 -18.77 -19.60 -0.70
C VAL A 354 -19.24 -20.75 -1.57
N GLU A 355 -19.13 -21.97 -1.06
CA GLU A 355 -19.24 -23.21 -1.80
C GLU A 355 -18.28 -23.21 -3.00
N ARG A 356 -18.80 -23.31 -4.23
CA ARG A 356 -18.02 -23.23 -5.48
C ARG A 356 -17.98 -21.81 -6.07
N ASN A 357 -18.65 -20.84 -5.43
CA ASN A 357 -18.77 -19.49 -5.95
C ASN A 357 -17.65 -18.59 -5.40
N GLN A 358 -16.60 -18.43 -6.20
CA GLN A 358 -15.54 -17.46 -5.94
C GLN A 358 -15.95 -16.10 -6.52
N PHE A 359 -16.60 -15.28 -5.70
CA PHE A 359 -17.01 -13.93 -6.09
C PHE A 359 -15.90 -12.92 -5.78
N PHE A 360 -15.44 -12.23 -6.82
CA PHE A 360 -14.50 -11.12 -6.74
C PHE A 360 -14.76 -10.13 -7.88
N PHE A 361 -14.25 -8.91 -7.73
CA PHE A 361 -14.34 -7.88 -8.76
C PHE A 361 -13.12 -6.97 -8.76
N ARG A 362 -12.96 -6.24 -9.86
CA ARG A 362 -12.02 -5.14 -10.01
C ARG A 362 -12.79 -3.82 -10.00
N LEU A 363 -12.21 -2.77 -9.44
CA LEU A 363 -12.67 -1.40 -9.51
C LEU A 363 -11.76 -0.65 -10.49
N GLN A 364 -12.38 0.11 -11.38
CA GLN A 364 -11.70 1.10 -12.19
C GLN A 364 -12.17 2.46 -11.68
N TYR A 365 -11.22 3.25 -11.18
CA TYR A 365 -11.44 4.63 -10.79
C TYR A 365 -10.66 5.53 -11.73
N ASP A 366 -11.38 6.40 -12.42
CA ASP A 366 -10.80 7.47 -13.23
C ASP A 366 -10.91 8.74 -12.39
N GLU A 367 -9.76 9.24 -11.91
CA GLU A 367 -9.66 10.46 -11.11
C GLU A 367 -10.18 11.63 -11.94
N GLY A 368 -11.11 12.40 -11.37
CA GLY A 368 -11.74 13.55 -12.03
C GLY A 368 -11.04 14.85 -11.67
N ASP A 369 -11.57 15.96 -12.17
CA ASP A 369 -11.10 17.30 -11.81
C ASP A 369 -11.75 17.82 -10.50
N GLU A 370 -11.29 18.98 -10.06
CA GLU A 370 -11.73 19.67 -8.85
C GLU A 370 -13.14 20.26 -8.93
N GLU A 371 -13.80 20.25 -10.10
CA GLU A 371 -15.14 20.79 -10.28
C GLU A 371 -16.20 19.67 -10.26
N GLU A 372 -15.92 18.59 -10.96
CA GLU A 372 -16.89 17.53 -11.24
C GLU A 372 -16.67 16.26 -10.42
N GLY A 373 -15.44 15.96 -10.06
CA GLY A 373 -15.08 14.71 -9.37
C GLY A 373 -14.99 13.49 -10.28
N GLY A 374 -14.61 12.36 -9.67
CA GLY A 374 -14.18 11.16 -10.39
C GLY A 374 -15.29 10.23 -10.87
N CYS A 375 -14.89 9.21 -11.61
CA CYS A 375 -15.79 8.21 -12.18
C CYS A 375 -15.37 6.80 -11.80
N LEU A 376 -16.32 5.97 -11.38
CA LEU A 376 -16.02 4.63 -10.89
C LEU A 376 -16.82 3.53 -11.61
N ARG A 377 -16.15 2.45 -11.97
CA ARG A 377 -16.75 1.28 -12.61
C ARG A 377 -16.31 -0.02 -11.96
N ARG A 378 -17.27 -0.84 -11.54
CA ARG A 378 -17.04 -2.21 -11.11
C ARG A 378 -17.00 -3.15 -12.32
N LEU A 379 -15.96 -3.97 -12.37
CA LEU A 379 -15.68 -4.90 -13.45
C LEU A 379 -15.70 -6.33 -12.90
N HIS A 380 -16.71 -7.09 -13.27
CA HIS A 380 -16.86 -8.48 -12.83
C HIS A 380 -15.88 -9.43 -13.52
N ARG A 381 -15.32 -10.37 -12.75
CA ARG A 381 -14.48 -11.49 -13.22
C ARG A 381 -13.24 -11.08 -14.06
N LYS A 382 -12.83 -9.82 -14.03
CA LYS A 382 -11.56 -9.38 -14.61
C LYS A 382 -10.44 -9.66 -13.62
N LYS A 383 -9.58 -10.61 -13.96
CA LYS A 383 -8.38 -10.92 -13.19
C LYS A 383 -7.32 -9.85 -13.43
N MET A 384 -6.57 -9.50 -12.38
CA MET A 384 -5.33 -8.75 -12.51
C MET A 384 -4.16 -9.73 -12.64
N GLN A 385 -2.98 -9.38 -12.17
CA GLN A 385 -1.83 -10.28 -12.08
C GLN A 385 -2.00 -11.29 -10.92
N SER A 386 -1.28 -12.41 -11.01
CA SER A 386 -1.18 -13.37 -9.89
C SER A 386 -0.34 -12.76 -8.77
N VAL A 387 -0.60 -13.17 -7.54
CA VAL A 387 0.22 -12.75 -6.40
C VAL A 387 1.59 -13.45 -6.51
N PRO A 388 2.73 -12.72 -6.48
CA PRO A 388 4.05 -13.32 -6.59
C PRO A 388 4.26 -14.44 -5.57
N GLY A 389 4.72 -15.61 -6.03
CA GLY A 389 4.94 -16.79 -5.19
C GLY A 389 3.68 -17.56 -4.77
N LEU A 390 2.48 -17.09 -5.15
CA LEU A 390 1.19 -17.67 -4.75
C LEU A 390 0.28 -17.91 -5.97
N ASN A 391 0.52 -19.00 -6.69
CA ASN A 391 -0.15 -19.32 -7.97
C ASN A 391 -1.68 -19.51 -7.88
N SER A 392 -2.21 -19.80 -6.68
CA SER A 392 -3.65 -19.95 -6.45
C SER A 392 -4.37 -18.61 -6.20
N CYS A 393 -3.63 -17.51 -6.10
CA CYS A 393 -4.11 -16.20 -5.69
C CYS A 393 -3.95 -15.16 -6.81
N ILE A 394 -4.95 -14.30 -6.95
CA ILE A 394 -4.95 -13.17 -7.88
C ILE A 394 -5.27 -11.88 -7.14
N PHE A 395 -4.64 -10.78 -7.56
CA PHE A 395 -5.04 -9.46 -7.06
C PHE A 395 -6.42 -9.08 -7.60
N VAL A 396 -7.21 -8.49 -6.73
CA VAL A 396 -8.58 -8.02 -6.97
C VAL A 396 -8.82 -6.79 -6.11
N ASP A 397 -9.91 -6.06 -6.34
CA ASP A 397 -10.27 -4.90 -5.51
C ASP A 397 -11.38 -5.23 -4.51
N GLY A 398 -12.08 -6.35 -4.67
CA GLY A 398 -13.04 -6.79 -3.66
C GLY A 398 -13.42 -8.25 -3.78
N VAL A 399 -13.87 -8.79 -2.66
CA VAL A 399 -14.14 -10.22 -2.44
C VAL A 399 -15.50 -10.42 -1.79
N VAL A 400 -16.00 -11.65 -1.81
CA VAL A 400 -17.20 -12.07 -1.07
C VAL A 400 -17.03 -11.89 0.44
N ASN A 401 -18.13 -11.91 1.20
CA ASN A 401 -18.15 -11.85 2.69
C ASN A 401 -17.58 -13.11 3.38
N TYR A 402 -16.55 -13.71 2.80
CA TYR A 402 -15.74 -14.77 3.37
C TYR A 402 -14.28 -14.42 3.11
N PHE A 403 -13.68 -13.68 4.05
CA PHE A 403 -12.31 -13.19 3.91
C PHE A 403 -11.61 -13.11 5.27
N LEU A 404 -10.30 -13.36 5.26
CA LEU A 404 -9.41 -13.06 6.37
C LEU A 404 -8.72 -11.72 6.10
N ALA A 405 -8.64 -10.85 7.09
CA ALA A 405 -8.05 -9.53 6.93
C ALA A 405 -7.20 -9.12 8.13
N ARG A 406 -6.22 -8.25 7.89
CA ARG A 406 -5.45 -7.58 8.95
C ARG A 406 -6.36 -6.64 9.73
N THR A 407 -6.35 -6.81 11.05
CA THR A 407 -7.21 -6.05 11.95
C THR A 407 -6.97 -4.55 11.83
N ASP A 408 -5.70 -4.10 11.80
CA ASP A 408 -5.36 -2.68 11.72
C ASP A 408 -5.68 -2.04 10.37
N ALA A 409 -5.49 -2.77 9.27
CA ALA A 409 -5.79 -2.29 7.93
C ALA A 409 -7.29 -2.01 7.75
N VAL A 410 -8.15 -2.96 8.14
CA VAL A 410 -9.60 -2.79 8.05
C VAL A 410 -10.10 -1.71 8.99
N ARG A 411 -9.52 -1.58 10.19
CA ARG A 411 -9.88 -0.50 11.13
C ARG A 411 -9.56 0.89 10.59
N ARG A 412 -8.46 1.04 9.83
CA ARG A 412 -8.08 2.32 9.21
C ARG A 412 -9.08 2.77 8.14
N VAL A 413 -9.56 1.84 7.32
CA VAL A 413 -10.57 2.13 6.30
C VAL A 413 -11.96 2.31 6.92
N GLY A 414 -12.36 1.36 7.77
CA GLY A 414 -13.68 1.33 8.40
C GLY A 414 -14.82 1.00 7.45
N PHE A 415 -15.98 0.65 8.01
CA PHE A 415 -17.21 0.41 7.27
C PHE A 415 -18.17 1.57 7.48
N ASP A 416 -18.63 2.25 6.42
CA ASP A 416 -19.49 3.43 6.57
C ASP A 416 -20.89 3.11 7.16
N PRO A 417 -21.19 3.49 8.42
CA PRO A 417 -22.45 3.14 9.06
C PRO A 417 -23.67 3.82 8.44
N PHE A 418 -23.49 4.84 7.58
CA PHE A 418 -24.58 5.42 6.79
C PHE A 418 -25.26 4.35 5.91
N LEU A 419 -24.48 3.39 5.41
CA LEU A 419 -24.94 2.34 4.51
C LEU A 419 -25.50 1.13 5.27
N LYS A 420 -26.75 1.24 5.71
CA LYS A 420 -27.36 0.24 6.62
C LYS A 420 -27.73 -1.09 5.95
N ARG A 421 -28.21 -1.06 4.69
CA ARG A 421 -28.87 -2.21 4.02
C ARG A 421 -28.37 -2.51 2.62
N VAL A 422 -27.85 -1.51 1.90
CA VAL A 422 -27.33 -1.67 0.54
C VAL A 422 -25.85 -1.35 0.57
N ALA A 423 -25.03 -2.35 0.88
CA ALA A 423 -23.59 -2.20 0.88
C ALA A 423 -22.88 -3.54 0.69
N HIS A 424 -22.17 -3.73 -0.42
CA HIS A 424 -21.31 -4.89 -0.69
C HIS A 424 -19.95 -4.49 -1.29
N THR A 425 -19.93 -3.41 -2.07
CA THR A 425 -18.72 -2.91 -2.77
C THR A 425 -18.08 -1.78 -1.99
N GLU A 426 -18.83 -1.10 -1.14
CA GLU A 426 -18.55 0.25 -0.66
C GLU A 426 -17.38 0.31 0.32
N PHE A 427 -17.19 -0.72 1.16
CA PHE A 427 -15.96 -0.88 1.94
C PHE A 427 -14.71 -0.95 1.05
N PHE A 428 -14.81 -1.68 -0.06
CA PHE A 428 -13.70 -1.83 -1.00
C PHE A 428 -13.50 -0.57 -1.87
N LEU A 429 -14.55 0.22 -2.11
CA LEU A 429 -14.42 1.55 -2.72
C LEU A 429 -13.62 2.47 -1.81
N ASP A 430 -13.97 2.52 -0.53
CA ASP A 430 -13.31 3.38 0.46
C ASP A 430 -11.87 2.92 0.76
N GLY A 431 -11.57 1.62 0.59
CA GLY A 431 -10.22 1.07 0.75
C GLY A 431 -9.36 1.09 -0.52
N LEU A 432 -9.84 1.66 -1.63
CA LEU A 432 -9.10 1.71 -2.89
C LEU A 432 -7.85 2.59 -2.73
N GLY A 433 -6.67 2.02 -2.99
CA GLY A 433 -5.38 2.70 -2.79
C GLY A 433 -4.79 2.52 -1.38
N ASP A 434 -5.58 2.05 -0.42
CA ASP A 434 -5.15 1.80 0.97
C ASP A 434 -5.04 0.31 1.32
N LEU A 435 -5.82 -0.56 0.66
CA LEU A 435 -5.81 -2.01 0.89
C LEU A 435 -5.23 -2.77 -0.31
N LEU A 436 -4.36 -3.74 -0.04
CA LEU A 436 -3.97 -4.73 -1.04
C LEU A 436 -4.73 -6.05 -0.83
N ILE A 437 -5.51 -6.45 -1.85
CA ILE A 437 -6.51 -7.51 -1.71
C ILE A 437 -6.24 -8.64 -2.72
N ALA A 438 -6.40 -9.88 -2.26
CA ALA A 438 -6.31 -11.06 -3.10
C ALA A 438 -7.53 -11.97 -2.97
N SER A 439 -7.89 -12.66 -4.06
CA SER A 439 -8.81 -13.80 -4.02
C SER A 439 -8.04 -15.07 -4.35
N CYS A 440 -8.18 -16.09 -3.49
CA CYS A 440 -7.42 -17.32 -3.58
C CYS A 440 -8.33 -18.54 -3.74
N LYS A 441 -7.93 -19.47 -4.61
CA LYS A 441 -8.60 -20.76 -4.79
C LYS A 441 -8.25 -21.70 -3.63
N GLY A 442 -9.13 -22.68 -3.39
CA GLY A 442 -8.91 -23.72 -2.36
C GLY A 442 -9.35 -23.31 -0.95
N LEU A 443 -9.85 -22.08 -0.78
CA LEU A 443 -10.39 -21.58 0.48
C LEU A 443 -11.92 -21.55 0.35
N SER A 444 -12.64 -22.38 1.10
CA SER A 444 -14.11 -22.46 0.94
C SER A 444 -14.87 -22.67 2.25
N VAL A 445 -16.07 -22.10 2.29
CA VAL A 445 -17.06 -22.29 3.37
C VAL A 445 -18.40 -22.71 2.75
N SER A 446 -19.22 -23.50 3.44
CA SER A 446 -20.57 -23.84 2.98
C SER A 446 -21.57 -22.70 3.28
N HIS A 447 -22.69 -22.71 2.57
CA HIS A 447 -23.82 -21.83 2.83
C HIS A 447 -25.04 -22.64 3.27
N GLN A 448 -25.78 -22.16 4.27
CA GLN A 448 -26.99 -22.82 4.74
C GLN A 448 -28.15 -22.65 3.72
N LYS A 449 -29.09 -23.59 3.68
CA LYS A 449 -30.28 -23.45 2.83
C LYS A 449 -31.12 -22.25 3.30
N LYS A 450 -31.56 -21.41 2.35
CA LYS A 450 -32.38 -20.24 2.67
C LYS A 450 -33.69 -20.64 3.36
N ARG A 451 -33.95 -20.12 4.55
CA ARG A 451 -35.21 -20.27 5.27
C ARG A 451 -36.13 -19.09 5.00
N LYS A 452 -37.45 -19.32 4.98
CA LYS A 452 -38.44 -18.24 4.83
C LYS A 452 -38.64 -17.55 6.19
N GLN A 453 -38.14 -16.33 6.31
CA GLN A 453 -38.38 -15.46 7.47
C GLN A 453 -39.15 -14.21 7.00
N SER A 454 -40.45 -14.16 7.27
CA SER A 454 -41.35 -13.07 6.84
C SER A 454 -40.89 -11.71 7.35
N ASN A 455 -40.51 -11.62 8.62
CA ASN A 455 -40.11 -10.38 9.29
C ASN A 455 -38.75 -9.84 8.81
N TYR A 456 -37.84 -10.73 8.39
CA TYR A 456 -36.51 -10.37 7.86
C TYR A 456 -36.56 -9.89 6.41
N ARG A 457 -37.52 -10.39 5.60
CA ARG A 457 -37.59 -10.14 4.16
C ARG A 457 -37.62 -8.64 3.80
N ARG A 458 -38.33 -7.81 4.57
CA ARG A 458 -38.40 -6.35 4.35
C ARG A 458 -37.05 -5.64 4.49
N PHE A 459 -36.15 -6.18 5.31
CA PHE A 459 -34.81 -5.62 5.52
C PHE A 459 -33.79 -6.15 4.52
N ARG A 460 -33.99 -7.39 4.04
CA ARG A 460 -33.15 -8.00 3.01
C ARG A 460 -33.32 -7.34 1.64
N PHE A 461 -34.52 -6.90 1.33
CA PHE A 461 -34.87 -6.23 0.06
C PHE A 461 -35.30 -4.79 0.34
N PRO A 462 -34.33 -3.90 0.64
CA PRO A 462 -34.62 -2.50 0.88
C PRO A 462 -35.23 -1.84 -0.36
N GLY A 463 -35.96 -0.74 -0.15
CA GLY A 463 -36.64 -0.03 -1.22
C GLY A 463 -35.69 0.79 -2.08
N GLN A 464 -36.21 1.36 -3.18
CA GLN A 464 -35.44 2.23 -4.08
C GLN A 464 -34.85 3.47 -3.38
N LYS A 465 -35.44 3.89 -2.24
CA LYS A 465 -34.93 5.01 -1.43
C LYS A 465 -33.51 4.74 -0.92
N ASP A 466 -33.23 3.54 -0.42
CA ASP A 466 -31.90 3.18 0.09
C ASP A 466 -30.85 3.21 -1.03
N GLY A 467 -31.23 2.71 -2.22
CA GLY A 467 -30.37 2.79 -3.40
C GLY A 467 -30.08 4.23 -3.84
N ARG A 468 -31.10 5.10 -3.87
CA ARG A 468 -30.92 6.53 -4.19
C ARG A 468 -30.06 7.25 -3.17
N ASN A 469 -30.31 7.04 -1.87
CA ASN A 469 -29.52 7.62 -0.79
C ASN A 469 -28.06 7.18 -0.86
N LYS A 470 -27.80 5.91 -1.16
CA LYS A 470 -26.45 5.40 -1.38
C LYS A 470 -25.73 6.13 -2.51
N LEU A 471 -26.38 6.31 -3.65
CA LEU A 471 -25.77 7.00 -4.80
C LEU A 471 -25.52 8.49 -4.50
N ALA A 472 -26.47 9.17 -3.85
CA ALA A 472 -26.29 10.55 -3.40
C ALA A 472 -25.14 10.69 -2.40
N HIS A 473 -24.98 9.69 -1.51
CA HIS A 473 -23.87 9.63 -0.56
C HIS A 473 -22.52 9.48 -1.26
N HIS A 474 -22.42 8.61 -2.28
CA HIS A 474 -21.20 8.48 -3.08
C HIS A 474 -20.84 9.76 -3.84
N TYR A 475 -21.84 10.45 -4.38
CA TYR A 475 -21.63 11.73 -5.06
C TYR A 475 -20.91 12.72 -4.16
N PHE A 476 -21.34 12.84 -2.89
CA PHE A 476 -20.72 13.75 -1.94
C PHE A 476 -19.44 13.17 -1.31
N LYS A 477 -19.54 12.03 -0.63
CA LYS A 477 -18.46 11.45 0.19
C LYS A 477 -17.23 11.08 -0.63
N ASN A 478 -17.43 10.40 -1.76
CA ASN A 478 -16.35 9.89 -2.60
C ASN A 478 -16.02 10.85 -3.74
N TYR A 479 -16.66 12.04 -3.77
CA TYR A 479 -16.52 13.04 -4.82
C TYR A 479 -16.65 12.43 -6.23
N LEU A 480 -17.73 11.66 -6.43
CA LEU A 480 -17.97 10.92 -7.67
C LEU A 480 -19.03 11.59 -8.54
N LYS A 481 -18.68 11.95 -9.77
CA LYS A 481 -19.64 12.31 -10.82
C LYS A 481 -20.41 11.11 -11.35
N CYS A 482 -19.75 9.95 -11.44
CA CYS A 482 -20.39 8.77 -12.00
C CYS A 482 -19.98 7.45 -11.33
N ILE A 483 -20.94 6.52 -11.22
CA ILE A 483 -20.69 5.18 -10.70
C ILE A 483 -21.48 4.12 -11.48
N ARG A 484 -20.81 3.03 -11.85
CA ARG A 484 -21.41 1.88 -12.54
C ARG A 484 -21.03 0.57 -11.86
N TYR A 485 -22.02 -0.25 -11.53
CA TYR A 485 -21.85 -1.52 -10.83
C TYR A 485 -21.85 -2.75 -11.74
#